data_AF-A0A972GK13-F1
#
_entry.id   AF-A0A972GK13-F1
#
_cell.length_a   1.000
_cell.length_b   1.000
_cell.length_c   1.000
_cell.angle_alpha   90.00
_cell.angle_beta   90.00
_cell.angle_gamma   90.00
#
_symmetry.space_group_name_H-M   'P 1'
#
loop_
_entity.id
_entity.type
_entity.pdbx_description
1 polymer ?
#
loop_
_entity_poly.entity_id
_entity_poly.type
_entity_poly.pdbx_seq_one_letter_code
_entity_poly.pdbx_strand_id
1 'polypeptide(L)'
;MIKKKVYSVLLSGLISISLVPQLAVAAQSLIEMTEMQIMNMEDIHVKKYEKFLKSPDMYADESVRDEWRNKSLAGIQEKNAISLLNYDFRADIYKKLLQYEEEHPNAHPNDANEFFVELCDWYNYAHLKAPSATPEPIPTELFYPLEAGKVKLDPYLTNLYNSNPVKGFKALLAREEAIKFADQLFKQNSDNDRTDAFRKMASSVYTLYYTNDYAWVRSWDATQQSDDNKSLLQNEQEKAMDSNNALVGRLAASNNDITSNNTPGEIKILLHRIYNSGDLMKLSEKSGYAEKFTGRNADYTKVNASQAE
;
A
#
# COMPACT_ATOMS: atom_id res chain seq x y z
N MET A 1 -8.77 61.31 -3.15
CA MET A 1 -8.63 60.12 -4.03
C MET A 1 -9.11 58.93 -3.22
N ILE A 2 -10.34 58.38 -3.33
CA ILE A 2 -11.03 57.79 -4.50
C ILE A 2 -10.07 56.79 -5.17
N LYS A 3 -10.22 55.46 -5.06
CA LYS A 3 -11.41 54.61 -5.26
C LYS A 3 -11.32 53.25 -4.52
N LYS A 4 -12.42 52.88 -3.87
CA LYS A 4 -12.91 51.49 -3.68
C LYS A 4 -13.58 50.99 -4.98
N LYS A 5 -13.51 49.68 -5.24
CA LYS A 5 -14.51 48.75 -5.86
C LYS A 5 -13.98 47.33 -5.50
N VAL A 6 -14.57 46.41 -4.74
CA VAL A 6 -15.95 45.88 -4.51
C VAL A 6 -16.61 45.27 -5.75
N TYR A 7 -16.81 43.94 -5.73
CA TYR A 7 -18.07 43.14 -5.84
C TYR A 7 -17.64 41.65 -5.96
N SER A 8 -17.77 40.77 -4.96
CA SER A 8 -18.96 40.00 -4.52
C SER A 8 -19.81 39.40 -5.65
N VAL A 9 -19.84 38.06 -5.76
CA VAL A 9 -21.05 37.31 -6.12
C VAL A 9 -21.17 36.12 -5.17
N LEU A 10 -22.13 36.25 -4.26
CA LEU A 10 -22.84 35.16 -3.61
C LEU A 10 -23.60 34.38 -4.69
N LEU A 11 -23.54 33.04 -4.66
CA LEU A 11 -24.74 32.25 -4.93
C LEU A 11 -24.83 31.13 -3.89
N SER A 12 -25.56 31.45 -2.83
CA SER A 12 -26.26 30.53 -1.97
C SER A 12 -27.28 29.72 -2.77
N GLY A 13 -27.19 28.39 -2.69
CA GLY A 13 -28.28 27.46 -2.95
C GLY A 13 -28.50 26.60 -1.70
N LEU A 14 -29.19 27.16 -0.71
CA LEU A 14 -29.76 26.43 0.44
C LEU A 14 -30.89 25.54 -0.06
N ILE A 15 -30.84 24.22 0.23
CA ILE A 15 -31.91 23.28 0.68
C ILE A 15 -31.20 21.90 0.77
N SER A 16 -31.13 21.07 1.81
CA SER A 16 -31.52 21.09 3.22
C SER A 16 -31.14 19.71 3.84
N ILE A 17 -30.76 19.67 5.13
CA ILE A 17 -30.72 18.50 6.05
C ILE A 17 -29.62 17.46 5.70
N SER A 18 -28.63 17.08 6.51
CA SER A 18 -28.38 17.10 7.96
C SER A 18 -26.89 16.77 8.24
N LEU A 19 -26.38 17.24 9.38
CA LEU A 19 -25.26 16.64 10.15
C LEU A 19 -23.84 16.61 9.53
N VAL A 20 -23.18 17.75 9.30
CA VAL A 20 -21.70 17.80 9.38
C VAL A 20 -21.16 19.24 9.67
N PRO A 21 -20.84 19.61 10.93
CA PRO A 21 -19.97 20.76 11.20
C PRO A 21 -18.51 20.37 11.45
N GLN A 22 -18.19 19.08 11.64
CA GLN A 22 -16.83 18.67 12.06
C GLN A 22 -15.84 18.41 10.90
N LEU A 23 -16.29 18.10 9.68
CA LEU A 23 -15.38 17.90 8.54
C LEU A 23 -14.90 19.22 7.91
N ALA A 24 -15.64 20.32 8.05
CA ALA A 24 -15.21 21.63 7.54
C ALA A 24 -14.07 22.24 8.39
N VAL A 25 -14.02 21.93 9.70
CA VAL A 25 -12.98 22.44 10.60
C VAL A 25 -11.65 21.70 10.41
N ALA A 26 -11.68 20.41 10.05
CA ALA A 26 -10.46 19.65 9.73
C ALA A 26 -9.77 20.18 8.45
N ALA A 27 -10.56 20.48 7.40
CA ALA A 27 -10.05 21.03 6.15
C ALA A 27 -9.50 22.46 6.29
N GLN A 28 -10.04 23.27 7.21
CA GLN A 28 -9.55 24.63 7.48
C GLN A 28 -8.31 24.63 8.40
N SER A 29 -8.17 23.65 9.30
CA SER A 29 -7.00 23.55 10.20
C SER A 29 -5.71 23.08 9.51
N LEU A 30 -5.83 22.48 8.32
CA LEU A 30 -4.70 22.02 7.49
C LEU A 30 -3.96 23.16 6.77
N ILE A 31 -4.49 24.38 6.77
CA ILE A 31 -3.87 25.56 6.15
C ILE A 31 -3.01 26.36 7.15
N GLU A 32 -3.08 26.06 8.45
CA GLU A 32 -2.38 26.82 9.50
C GLU A 32 -1.54 25.93 10.44
N MET A 33 -0.86 24.92 9.90
CA MET A 33 0.30 24.39 10.63
C MET A 33 1.43 25.42 10.55
N THR A 34 1.79 25.99 11.69
CA THR A 34 2.92 26.91 11.77
C THR A 34 4.22 26.18 11.43
N GLU A 35 5.19 26.86 10.80
CA GLU A 35 6.52 26.28 10.50
C GLU A 35 7.16 25.61 11.73
N MET A 36 6.86 26.09 12.94
CA MET A 36 7.34 25.54 14.20
C MET A 36 6.73 24.17 14.56
N GLN A 37 5.49 23.92 14.15
CA GLN A 37 4.84 22.60 14.31
C GLN A 37 5.32 21.60 13.27
N ILE A 38 5.64 22.07 12.06
CA ILE A 38 6.26 21.26 11.00
C ILE A 38 7.69 20.87 11.42
N MET A 39 8.51 21.83 11.87
CA MET A 39 9.87 21.56 12.36
C MET A 39 9.90 20.62 13.58
N ASN A 40 8.94 20.73 14.51
CA ASN A 40 8.90 19.84 15.68
C ASN A 40 8.51 18.39 15.31
N MET A 41 7.68 18.18 14.28
CA MET A 41 7.40 16.83 13.78
C MET A 41 8.60 16.26 13.01
N GLU A 42 9.27 17.09 12.21
CA GLU A 42 10.50 16.72 11.51
C GLU A 42 11.61 16.32 12.50
N ASP A 43 11.82 17.07 13.58
CA ASP A 43 12.83 16.76 14.60
C ASP A 43 12.54 15.46 15.38
N ILE A 44 11.27 15.14 15.65
CA ILE A 44 10.89 13.90 16.33
C ILE A 44 11.07 12.70 15.39
N HIS A 45 10.72 12.84 14.11
CA HIS A 45 10.88 11.78 13.13
C HIS A 45 12.34 11.56 12.72
N VAL A 46 13.14 12.62 12.57
CA VAL A 46 14.59 12.54 12.32
C VAL A 46 15.31 11.90 13.50
N LYS A 47 15.01 12.26 14.75
CA LYS A 47 15.62 11.58 15.92
C LYS A 47 15.22 10.11 16.05
N LYS A 48 13.99 9.73 15.69
CA LYS A 48 13.58 8.31 15.65
C LYS A 48 14.26 7.55 14.50
N TYR A 49 14.39 8.18 13.34
CA TYR A 49 15.03 7.61 12.14
C TYR A 49 16.54 7.46 12.32
N GLU A 50 17.22 8.44 12.92
CA GLU A 50 18.64 8.35 13.27
C GLU A 50 18.91 7.30 14.35
N LYS A 51 17.98 7.14 15.31
CA LYS A 51 18.05 6.06 16.30
C LYS A 51 17.82 4.68 15.65
N PHE A 52 16.98 4.61 14.61
CA PHE A 52 16.73 3.40 13.82
C PHE A 52 17.95 3.03 12.94
N LEU A 53 18.57 4.00 12.25
CA LEU A 53 19.82 3.81 11.50
C LEU A 53 21.02 3.38 12.38
N LYS A 54 21.01 3.77 13.66
CA LYS A 54 22.02 3.39 14.66
C LYS A 54 21.65 2.16 15.48
N SER A 55 20.47 1.59 15.27
CA SER A 55 20.09 0.32 15.89
C SER A 55 20.85 -0.78 15.16
N PRO A 56 21.51 -1.73 15.87
CA PRO A 56 22.12 -2.87 15.20
C PRO A 56 21.02 -3.55 14.38
N ASP A 57 21.26 -3.69 13.07
CA ASP A 57 20.35 -4.37 12.18
C ASP A 57 20.15 -5.78 12.72
N MET A 58 18.94 -6.09 13.19
CA MET A 58 18.59 -7.42 13.69
C MET A 58 18.71 -8.49 12.59
N TYR A 59 19.01 -8.09 11.35
CA TYR A 59 19.17 -8.93 10.17
C TYR A 59 20.56 -8.85 9.53
N ALA A 60 21.56 -8.25 10.20
CA ALA A 60 22.93 -8.20 9.70
C ALA A 60 23.58 -9.60 9.57
N ASP A 61 23.07 -10.59 10.31
CA ASP A 61 23.53 -11.98 10.24
C ASP A 61 22.52 -12.84 9.48
N GLU A 62 22.94 -13.26 8.28
CA GLU A 62 22.14 -14.04 7.35
C GLU A 62 21.73 -15.40 7.94
N SER A 63 22.57 -15.98 8.80
CA SER A 63 22.32 -17.28 9.44
C SER A 63 21.22 -17.21 10.49
N VAL A 64 21.16 -16.11 11.24
CA VAL A 64 20.13 -15.87 12.28
C VAL A 64 18.77 -15.59 11.64
N ARG A 65 18.75 -14.88 10.50
CA ARG A 65 17.54 -14.62 9.70
C ARG A 65 16.94 -15.92 9.17
N ASP A 66 17.77 -16.79 8.60
CA ASP A 66 17.32 -18.04 8.01
C ASP A 66 16.92 -19.07 9.08
N GLU A 67 17.60 -19.09 10.23
CA GLU A 67 17.20 -19.94 11.36
C GLU A 67 15.84 -19.51 11.96
N TRP A 68 15.60 -18.22 12.11
CA TRP A 68 14.31 -17.70 12.60
C TRP A 68 13.19 -17.96 11.58
N ARG A 69 13.46 -17.70 10.30
CA ARG A 69 12.55 -18.05 9.19
C ARG A 69 12.20 -19.53 9.25
N ASN A 70 13.19 -20.42 9.28
CA ASN A 70 12.94 -21.87 9.31
C ASN A 70 12.20 -22.32 10.59
N LYS A 71 12.47 -21.72 11.75
CA LYS A 71 11.74 -22.01 13.00
C LYS A 71 10.29 -21.52 12.98
N SER A 72 10.02 -20.35 12.40
CA SER A 72 8.65 -19.85 12.21
C SER A 72 7.85 -20.63 11.16
N LEU A 73 8.53 -21.40 10.29
CA LEU A 73 7.93 -22.24 9.25
C LEU A 73 7.72 -23.71 9.67
N ALA A 74 8.35 -24.18 10.74
CA ALA A 74 8.45 -25.61 11.07
C ALA A 74 7.19 -26.25 11.71
N GLY A 75 6.00 -25.65 11.60
CA GLY A 75 4.83 -26.12 12.37
C GLY A 75 3.45 -25.95 11.75
N ILE A 76 3.31 -25.47 10.51
CA ILE A 76 1.99 -25.28 9.89
C ILE A 76 1.79 -26.37 8.84
N GLN A 77 0.87 -27.33 9.10
CA GLN A 77 0.37 -28.21 8.04
C GLN A 77 -0.19 -27.33 6.92
N GLU A 78 0.42 -27.42 5.73
CA GLU A 78 0.08 -26.64 4.54
C GLU A 78 -1.38 -26.85 4.12
N LYS A 79 -2.29 -26.01 4.63
CA LYS A 79 -3.41 -25.58 3.80
C LYS A 79 -2.81 -24.59 2.79
N ASN A 80 -2.56 -25.05 1.56
CA ASN A 80 -2.04 -24.20 0.48
C ASN A 80 -3.14 -23.26 -0.03
N ALA A 81 -3.61 -22.35 0.84
CA ALA A 81 -4.74 -21.47 0.60
C ALA A 81 -4.53 -20.58 -0.64
N ILE A 82 -3.30 -20.12 -0.88
CA ILE A 82 -2.97 -19.36 -2.09
C ILE A 82 -3.22 -20.18 -3.37
N SER A 83 -3.03 -21.50 -3.34
CA SER A 83 -3.26 -22.35 -4.52
C SER A 83 -4.74 -22.54 -4.87
N LEU A 84 -5.65 -22.23 -3.93
CA LEU A 84 -7.09 -22.25 -4.12
C LEU A 84 -7.61 -20.93 -4.69
N LEU A 85 -6.88 -19.83 -4.51
CA LEU A 85 -7.26 -18.52 -5.03
C LEU A 85 -7.15 -18.49 -6.56
N ASN A 86 -8.30 -18.35 -7.22
CA ASN A 86 -8.37 -17.88 -8.59
C ASN A 86 -8.60 -16.36 -8.61
N TYR A 87 -7.55 -15.61 -8.93
CA TYR A 87 -7.50 -14.16 -8.87
C TYR A 87 -8.39 -13.47 -9.91
N ASP A 88 -8.84 -14.19 -10.93
CA ASP A 88 -9.85 -13.66 -11.86
C ASP A 88 -11.18 -13.39 -11.13
N PHE A 89 -11.47 -14.12 -10.05
CA PHE A 89 -12.68 -13.94 -9.24
C PHE A 89 -12.48 -12.98 -8.04
N ARG A 90 -11.33 -12.30 -7.94
CA ARG A 90 -10.98 -11.47 -6.77
C ARG A 90 -12.05 -10.44 -6.37
N ALA A 91 -12.72 -9.80 -7.33
CA ALA A 91 -13.73 -8.80 -7.03
C ALA A 91 -14.97 -9.43 -6.36
N ASP A 92 -15.39 -10.60 -6.83
CA ASP A 92 -16.50 -11.36 -6.27
C ASP A 92 -16.16 -11.89 -4.87
N ILE A 93 -14.96 -12.46 -4.73
CA ILE A 93 -14.44 -12.97 -3.45
C ILE A 93 -14.36 -11.82 -2.43
N TYR A 94 -13.79 -10.67 -2.83
CA TYR A 94 -13.65 -9.53 -1.94
C TYR A 94 -15.00 -8.97 -1.48
N LYS A 95 -15.96 -8.84 -2.38
CA LYS A 95 -17.33 -8.41 -2.04
C LYS A 95 -17.98 -9.35 -1.02
N LYS A 96 -17.82 -10.67 -1.19
CA LYS A 96 -18.37 -11.66 -0.26
C LYS A 96 -17.67 -11.68 1.08
N LEU A 97 -16.35 -11.48 1.09
CA LEU A 97 -15.58 -11.33 2.31
C LEU A 97 -16.01 -10.09 3.10
N LEU A 98 -16.16 -8.93 2.45
CA LEU A 98 -16.65 -7.71 3.09
C LEU A 98 -18.05 -7.91 3.69
N GLN A 99 -18.97 -8.52 2.94
CA GLN A 99 -20.31 -8.84 3.44
C GLN A 99 -20.24 -9.70 4.71
N TYR A 100 -19.37 -10.71 4.75
CA TYR A 100 -19.19 -11.55 5.92
C TYR A 100 -18.62 -10.78 7.12
N GLU A 101 -17.60 -9.95 6.90
CA GLU A 101 -16.99 -9.11 7.94
C GLU A 101 -17.99 -8.08 8.52
N GLU A 102 -18.90 -7.55 7.70
CA GLU A 102 -19.99 -6.67 8.13
C GLU A 102 -21.07 -7.39 8.93
N GLU A 103 -21.47 -8.59 8.50
CA GLU A 103 -22.48 -9.41 9.18
C GLU A 103 -21.94 -10.04 10.48
N HIS A 104 -20.62 -10.22 10.59
CA HIS A 104 -19.95 -10.86 11.72
C HIS A 104 -18.79 -10.02 12.28
N PRO A 105 -19.04 -8.80 12.80
CA PRO A 105 -17.98 -7.86 13.19
C PRO A 105 -17.10 -8.33 14.36
N ASN A 106 -17.56 -9.34 15.11
CA ASN A 106 -16.84 -9.94 16.25
C ASN A 106 -16.38 -11.37 15.95
N ALA A 107 -16.38 -11.81 14.68
CA ALA A 107 -15.89 -13.13 14.30
C ALA A 107 -14.44 -13.31 14.73
N HIS A 108 -14.07 -14.52 15.14
CA HIS A 108 -12.68 -14.82 15.41
C HIS A 108 -11.90 -14.79 14.07
N PRO A 109 -10.64 -14.32 14.03
CA PRO A 109 -9.88 -14.25 12.78
C PRO A 109 -9.78 -15.59 12.02
N ASN A 110 -9.80 -16.71 12.74
CA ASN A 110 -9.81 -18.04 12.12
C ASN A 110 -11.11 -18.33 11.37
N ASP A 111 -12.26 -17.87 11.86
CA ASP A 111 -13.56 -18.11 11.22
C ASP A 111 -13.62 -17.38 9.86
N ALA A 112 -13.12 -16.13 9.83
CA ALA A 112 -12.98 -15.37 8.59
C ALA A 112 -12.00 -16.01 7.61
N ASN A 113 -10.89 -16.59 8.10
CA ASN A 113 -9.94 -17.32 7.27
C ASN A 113 -10.53 -18.62 6.70
N GLU A 114 -11.30 -19.37 7.49
CA GLU A 114 -11.98 -20.58 7.04
C GLU A 114 -13.04 -20.24 5.99
N PHE A 115 -13.89 -19.25 6.26
CA PHE A 115 -14.87 -18.74 5.29
C PHE A 115 -14.21 -18.28 3.99
N PHE A 116 -13.09 -17.56 4.08
CA PHE A 116 -12.36 -17.13 2.89
C PHE A 116 -11.82 -18.30 2.07
N VAL A 117 -11.29 -19.34 2.71
CA VAL A 117 -10.82 -20.55 2.01
C VAL A 117 -11.98 -21.26 1.30
N GLU A 118 -13.16 -21.34 1.94
CA GLU A 118 -14.37 -21.86 1.31
C GLU A 118 -14.81 -21.01 0.11
N LEU A 119 -14.73 -19.68 0.21
CA LEU A 119 -14.97 -18.80 -0.92
C LEU A 119 -14.00 -19.07 -2.08
N CYS A 120 -12.71 -19.23 -1.82
CA CYS A 120 -11.74 -19.55 -2.87
C CYS A 120 -12.02 -20.89 -3.55
N ASP A 121 -12.43 -21.90 -2.79
CA ASP A 121 -12.82 -23.20 -3.35
C ASP A 121 -14.09 -23.09 -4.21
N TRP A 122 -15.05 -22.25 -3.83
CA TRP A 122 -16.26 -22.02 -4.62
C TRP A 122 -16.02 -21.15 -5.86
N TYR A 123 -15.20 -20.10 -5.74
CA TYR A 123 -14.93 -19.12 -6.79
C TYR A 123 -13.72 -19.51 -7.65
N ASN A 124 -13.89 -20.55 -8.44
CA ASN A 124 -12.90 -20.99 -9.42
C ASN A 124 -13.56 -21.54 -10.69
N TYR A 125 -12.75 -21.81 -11.72
CA TYR A 125 -13.26 -22.31 -13.01
C TYR A 125 -13.86 -23.72 -12.97
N ALA A 126 -13.62 -24.50 -11.90
CA ALA A 126 -14.22 -25.82 -11.73
C ALA A 126 -15.69 -25.73 -11.29
N HIS A 127 -16.02 -24.77 -10.42
CA HIS A 127 -17.37 -24.56 -9.90
C HIS A 127 -18.15 -23.45 -10.65
N LEU A 128 -17.47 -22.36 -11.02
CA LEU A 128 -18.05 -21.22 -11.74
C LEU A 128 -17.42 -21.09 -13.12
N LYS A 129 -18.24 -20.98 -14.16
CA LYS A 129 -17.73 -20.88 -15.55
C LYS A 129 -17.02 -19.56 -15.84
N ALA A 130 -17.38 -18.48 -15.16
CA ALA A 130 -16.78 -17.14 -15.32
C ALA A 130 -17.10 -16.25 -14.10
N PRO A 131 -16.29 -15.21 -13.83
CA PRO A 131 -16.57 -14.18 -12.84
C PRO A 131 -17.83 -13.36 -13.17
N SER A 132 -18.44 -12.70 -12.18
CA SER A 132 -19.67 -11.92 -12.36
C SER A 132 -19.46 -10.66 -13.21
N ALA A 133 -18.24 -10.12 -13.21
CA ALA A 133 -17.79 -9.02 -14.04
C ALA A 133 -16.47 -9.42 -14.72
N THR A 134 -16.23 -8.92 -15.93
CA THR A 134 -14.94 -9.12 -16.60
C THR A 134 -13.83 -8.57 -15.69
N PRO A 135 -12.83 -9.39 -15.31
CA PRO A 135 -11.75 -8.92 -14.46
C PRO A 135 -11.02 -7.79 -15.16
N GLU A 136 -10.83 -6.67 -14.48
CA GLU A 136 -9.97 -5.63 -15.04
C GLU A 136 -8.56 -6.19 -15.23
N PRO A 137 -7.92 -5.96 -16.39
CA PRO A 137 -6.58 -6.44 -16.63
C PRO A 137 -5.61 -5.78 -15.64
N ILE A 138 -4.81 -6.61 -14.99
CA ILE A 138 -3.73 -6.13 -14.12
C ILE A 138 -2.47 -6.05 -14.99
N PRO A 139 -1.69 -4.96 -14.94
CA PRO A 139 -0.39 -4.89 -15.60
C PRO A 139 0.50 -6.03 -15.08
N THR A 140 0.66 -7.07 -15.90
CA THR A 140 1.16 -8.38 -15.44
C THR A 140 2.63 -8.36 -15.03
N GLU A 141 3.42 -7.38 -15.48
CA GLU A 141 4.86 -7.30 -15.17
C GLU A 141 5.15 -6.68 -13.79
N LEU A 142 4.26 -5.85 -13.25
CA LEU A 142 4.47 -5.14 -11.98
C LEU A 142 3.75 -5.79 -10.79
N PHE A 143 2.75 -6.60 -11.10
CA PHE A 143 2.07 -7.47 -10.15
C PHE A 143 2.82 -8.79 -9.97
N TYR A 144 2.36 -9.63 -9.04
CA TYR A 144 2.86 -11.00 -8.92
C TYR A 144 2.51 -11.79 -10.18
N PRO A 145 3.38 -12.72 -10.63
CA PRO A 145 3.09 -13.56 -11.80
C PRO A 145 1.77 -14.30 -11.64
N LEU A 146 0.96 -14.29 -12.71
CA LEU A 146 -0.33 -14.98 -12.78
C LEU A 146 -0.22 -16.15 -13.78
N GLU A 147 -0.41 -17.37 -13.29
CA GLU A 147 -0.45 -18.58 -14.12
C GLU A 147 -1.85 -19.20 -14.02
N ALA A 148 -2.62 -19.15 -15.12
CA ALA A 148 -4.01 -19.65 -15.17
C ALA A 148 -4.91 -19.10 -14.04
N GLY A 149 -4.81 -17.80 -13.77
CA GLY A 149 -5.55 -17.11 -12.70
C GLY A 149 -4.96 -17.29 -11.30
N LYS A 150 -3.92 -18.11 -11.12
CA LYS A 150 -3.27 -18.31 -9.81
C LYS A 150 -2.10 -17.37 -9.62
N VAL A 151 -2.06 -16.71 -8.46
CA VAL A 151 -0.95 -15.82 -8.08
C VAL A 151 0.23 -16.65 -7.60
N LYS A 152 1.41 -16.40 -8.16
CA LYS A 152 2.66 -17.03 -7.76
C LYS A 152 3.43 -16.11 -6.80
N LEU A 153 3.54 -16.56 -5.55
CA LEU A 153 4.30 -15.89 -4.51
C LEU A 153 5.62 -16.64 -4.27
N ASP A 154 6.63 -15.95 -3.74
CA ASP A 154 7.82 -16.63 -3.23
C ASP A 154 7.47 -17.47 -1.98
N PRO A 155 8.34 -18.40 -1.55
CA PRO A 155 8.04 -19.27 -0.42
C PRO A 155 7.71 -18.53 0.88
N TYR A 156 8.34 -17.39 1.17
CA TYR A 156 8.04 -16.66 2.40
C TYR A 156 6.67 -15.98 2.32
N LEU A 157 6.37 -15.29 1.22
CA LEU A 157 5.04 -14.68 1.02
C LEU A 157 3.94 -15.75 0.99
N THR A 158 4.21 -16.91 0.41
CA THR A 158 3.30 -18.07 0.43
C THR A 158 2.99 -18.49 1.87
N ASN A 159 4.01 -18.57 2.72
CA ASN A 159 3.83 -18.97 4.11
C ASN A 159 3.09 -17.90 4.94
N LEU A 160 3.42 -16.62 4.75
CA LEU A 160 2.66 -15.52 5.36
C LEU A 160 1.20 -15.53 4.91
N TYR A 161 0.95 -15.70 3.61
CA TYR A 161 -0.40 -15.82 3.07
C TYR A 161 -1.13 -16.99 3.72
N ASN A 162 -0.55 -18.19 3.73
CA ASN A 162 -1.21 -19.37 4.28
C ASN A 162 -1.43 -19.27 5.80
N SER A 163 -0.62 -18.49 6.52
CA SER A 163 -0.82 -18.22 7.95
C SER A 163 -2.02 -17.31 8.24
N ASN A 164 -2.37 -16.42 7.30
CA ASN A 164 -3.52 -15.54 7.39
C ASN A 164 -4.03 -15.19 5.98
N PRO A 165 -4.84 -16.05 5.37
CA PRO A 165 -5.21 -15.93 3.96
C PRO A 165 -6.07 -14.71 3.67
N VAL A 166 -6.88 -14.23 4.63
CA VAL A 166 -7.62 -12.97 4.50
C VAL A 166 -6.66 -11.77 4.36
N LYS A 167 -5.66 -11.66 5.24
CA LYS A 167 -4.66 -10.58 5.14
C LYS A 167 -3.79 -10.72 3.89
N GLY A 168 -3.40 -11.95 3.56
CA GLY A 168 -2.68 -12.26 2.33
C GLY A 168 -3.43 -11.77 1.09
N PHE A 169 -4.72 -12.10 0.99
CA PHE A 169 -5.58 -11.65 -0.11
C PHE A 169 -5.74 -10.13 -0.15
N LYS A 170 -5.97 -9.50 1.00
CA LYS A 170 -6.03 -8.04 1.15
C LYS A 170 -4.72 -7.36 0.73
N ALA A 171 -3.56 -7.98 0.96
CA ALA A 171 -2.27 -7.47 0.49
C ALA A 171 -2.08 -7.60 -1.03
N LEU A 172 -2.65 -8.63 -1.66
CA LEU A 172 -2.70 -8.72 -3.13
C LEU A 172 -3.55 -7.59 -3.73
N LEU A 173 -4.73 -7.33 -3.15
CA LEU A 173 -5.59 -6.21 -3.55
C LEU A 173 -4.87 -4.86 -3.34
N ALA A 174 -4.19 -4.69 -2.22
CA ALA A 174 -3.40 -3.49 -1.93
C ALA A 174 -2.35 -3.20 -2.99
N ARG A 175 -1.63 -4.24 -3.44
CA ARG A 175 -0.63 -4.11 -4.49
C ARG A 175 -1.26 -3.76 -5.84
N GLU A 176 -2.40 -4.37 -6.18
CA GLU A 176 -3.15 -4.03 -7.39
C GLU A 176 -3.58 -2.56 -7.38
N GLU A 177 -4.15 -2.06 -6.27
CA GLU A 177 -4.53 -0.65 -6.13
C GLU A 177 -3.34 0.31 -6.26
N ALA A 178 -2.20 -0.04 -5.64
CA ALA A 178 -0.97 0.75 -5.75
C ALA A 178 -0.48 0.85 -7.19
N ILE A 179 -0.51 -0.26 -7.94
CA ILE A 179 -0.14 -0.30 -9.36
C ILE A 179 -1.11 0.55 -10.17
N LYS A 180 -2.42 0.32 -10.05
CA LYS A 180 -3.45 1.08 -10.79
C LYS A 180 -3.32 2.58 -10.55
N PHE A 181 -3.07 2.99 -9.31
CA PHE A 181 -2.95 4.40 -8.99
C PHE A 181 -1.63 5.00 -9.50
N ALA A 182 -0.52 4.27 -9.42
CA ALA A 182 0.75 4.68 -10.03
C ALA A 182 0.59 4.84 -11.56
N ASP A 183 -0.01 3.87 -12.25
CA ASP A 183 -0.29 3.90 -13.68
C ASP A 183 -1.15 5.11 -14.07
N GLN A 184 -2.15 5.45 -13.24
CA GLN A 184 -3.00 6.61 -13.47
C GLN A 184 -2.22 7.93 -13.38
N LEU A 185 -1.31 8.05 -12.42
CA LEU A 185 -0.53 9.27 -12.17
C LEU A 185 0.64 9.44 -13.14
N PHE A 186 1.43 8.39 -13.34
CA PHE A 186 2.71 8.47 -14.04
C PHE A 186 2.63 8.03 -15.50
N LYS A 187 1.68 7.16 -15.89
CA LYS A 187 1.52 6.55 -17.24
C LYS A 187 2.75 5.84 -17.83
N GLN A 188 3.86 5.88 -17.11
CA GLN A 188 5.11 5.20 -17.36
C GLN A 188 5.51 4.63 -16.01
N ASN A 189 5.79 3.34 -15.96
CA ASN A 189 6.34 2.69 -14.79
C ASN A 189 7.71 2.19 -15.17
N SER A 190 8.70 2.57 -14.39
CA SER A 190 10.02 1.97 -14.44
C SER A 190 10.31 1.29 -13.12
N ASP A 191 11.33 0.46 -13.11
CA ASP A 191 11.85 -0.14 -11.89
C ASP A 191 12.94 0.76 -11.31
N ASN A 192 13.04 0.78 -9.98
CA ASN A 192 14.05 1.51 -9.23
C ASN A 192 14.02 3.05 -9.38
N ASP A 193 12.96 3.62 -9.95
CA ASP A 193 12.81 5.06 -10.16
C ASP A 193 11.79 5.70 -9.20
N ARG A 194 11.36 6.93 -9.47
CA ARG A 194 10.36 7.63 -8.66
C ARG A 194 8.99 6.93 -8.65
N THR A 195 8.65 6.25 -9.74
CA THR A 195 7.35 5.58 -9.93
C THR A 195 7.31 4.27 -9.14
N ASP A 196 8.40 3.49 -9.15
CA ASP A 196 8.55 2.33 -8.29
C ASP A 196 8.55 2.73 -6.81
N ALA A 197 9.29 3.78 -6.45
CA ALA A 197 9.31 4.30 -5.08
C ALA A 197 7.91 4.67 -4.57
N PHE A 198 7.11 5.34 -5.42
CA PHE A 198 5.70 5.63 -5.12
C PHE A 198 4.88 4.35 -4.96
N ARG A 199 5.00 3.40 -5.88
CA ARG A 199 4.25 2.14 -5.88
C ARG A 199 4.53 1.31 -4.62
N LYS A 200 5.80 1.18 -4.23
CA LYS A 200 6.22 0.45 -3.01
C LYS A 200 5.62 1.08 -1.76
N MET A 201 5.76 2.41 -1.64
CA MET A 201 5.15 3.17 -0.56
C MET A 201 3.62 3.02 -0.52
N ALA A 202 2.97 3.16 -1.67
CA ALA A 202 1.52 3.07 -1.78
C ALA A 202 1.01 1.68 -1.44
N SER A 203 1.70 0.62 -1.88
CA SER A 203 1.38 -0.77 -1.53
C SER A 203 1.37 -0.96 -0.02
N SER A 204 2.35 -0.41 0.71
CA SER A 204 2.39 -0.49 2.17
C SER A 204 1.26 0.30 2.85
N VAL A 205 0.91 1.49 2.35
CA VAL A 205 -0.24 2.27 2.86
C VAL A 205 -1.53 1.49 2.66
N TYR A 206 -1.78 0.98 1.44
CA TYR A 206 -2.99 0.20 1.15
C TYR A 206 -3.04 -1.12 1.93
N THR A 207 -1.90 -1.78 2.13
CA THR A 207 -1.87 -3.03 2.91
C THR A 207 -2.24 -2.74 4.36
N LEU A 208 -1.76 -1.64 4.95
CA LEU A 208 -2.18 -1.25 6.30
C LEU A 208 -3.67 -0.87 6.33
N TYR A 209 -4.13 -0.10 5.35
CA TYR A 209 -5.54 0.27 5.17
C TYR A 209 -6.46 -0.96 5.17
N TYR A 210 -6.14 -2.01 4.41
CA TYR A 210 -7.00 -3.19 4.33
C TYR A 210 -6.88 -4.13 5.54
N THR A 211 -5.69 -4.25 6.13
CA THR A 211 -5.42 -5.27 7.15
C THR A 211 -5.53 -4.78 8.58
N ASN A 212 -5.43 -3.46 8.81
CA ASN A 212 -5.38 -2.83 10.12
C ASN A 212 -4.31 -3.44 11.05
N ASP A 213 -3.22 -4.01 10.49
CA ASP A 213 -2.18 -4.71 11.26
C ASP A 213 -0.77 -4.32 10.83
N TYR A 214 -0.18 -3.38 11.56
CA TYR A 214 1.17 -2.88 11.30
C TYR A 214 2.24 -3.97 11.36
N ALA A 215 2.14 -4.90 12.31
CA ALA A 215 3.16 -5.93 12.51
C ALA A 215 3.14 -6.95 11.37
N TRP A 216 1.94 -7.34 10.93
CA TRP A 216 1.78 -8.22 9.79
C TRP A 216 2.24 -7.54 8.49
N VAL A 217 1.88 -6.28 8.24
CA VAL A 217 2.32 -5.53 7.05
C VAL A 217 3.85 -5.42 7.00
N ARG A 218 4.50 -5.17 8.16
CA ARG A 218 5.97 -5.17 8.23
C ARG A 218 6.57 -6.50 7.77
N SER A 219 5.99 -7.63 8.18
CA SER A 219 6.46 -8.95 7.75
C SER A 219 6.21 -9.16 6.25
N TRP A 220 5.05 -8.76 5.74
CA TRP A 220 4.73 -8.83 4.31
C TRP A 220 5.72 -8.02 3.46
N ASP A 221 6.02 -6.79 3.85
CA ASP A 221 6.93 -5.92 3.11
C ASP A 221 8.41 -6.32 3.23
N ALA A 222 8.75 -7.21 4.17
CA ALA A 222 10.11 -7.68 4.38
C ALA A 222 10.59 -8.65 3.29
N THR A 223 9.68 -9.17 2.46
CA THR A 223 10.09 -9.98 1.31
C THR A 223 10.71 -9.14 0.23
N GLN A 224 11.99 -9.40 -0.01
CA GLN A 224 12.72 -8.83 -1.11
C GLN A 224 13.39 -9.99 -1.85
N GLN A 225 13.03 -10.14 -3.12
CA GLN A 225 13.71 -11.08 -3.99
C GLN A 225 15.07 -10.47 -4.35
N SER A 226 16.14 -11.19 -4.05
CA SER A 226 17.43 -10.93 -4.69
C SER A 226 17.38 -11.45 -6.12
N ASP A 227 17.94 -10.70 -7.05
CA ASP A 227 18.15 -11.16 -8.42
C ASP A 227 19.60 -11.67 -8.53
N ASP A 228 19.76 -12.96 -8.79
CA ASP A 228 21.07 -13.61 -8.94
C ASP A 228 21.86 -13.07 -10.15
N ASN A 229 21.20 -12.37 -11.07
CA ASN A 229 21.85 -11.72 -12.21
C ASN A 229 22.40 -10.32 -11.87
N LYS A 230 22.08 -9.77 -10.69
CA LYS A 230 22.55 -8.46 -10.24
C LYS A 230 23.78 -8.60 -9.34
N SER A 231 24.64 -7.58 -9.37
CA SER A 231 25.77 -7.51 -8.43
C SER A 231 25.27 -7.45 -6.98
N LEU A 232 26.07 -7.94 -6.03
CA LEU A 232 25.74 -7.87 -4.60
C LEU A 232 25.41 -6.45 -4.16
N LEU A 233 26.23 -5.48 -4.55
CA LEU A 233 26.02 -4.07 -4.23
C LEU A 233 24.68 -3.55 -4.78
N GLN A 234 24.34 -3.89 -6.03
CA GLN A 234 23.06 -3.47 -6.61
C GLN A 234 21.87 -4.09 -5.85
N ASN A 235 21.95 -5.38 -5.52
CA ASN A 235 20.95 -6.03 -4.69
C ASN A 235 20.82 -5.33 -3.31
N GLU A 236 21.90 -4.94 -2.66
CA GLU A 236 21.86 -4.20 -1.39
C GLU A 236 21.21 -2.82 -1.53
N GLN A 237 21.51 -2.07 -2.61
CA GLN A 237 20.92 -0.75 -2.84
C GLN A 237 19.42 -0.82 -3.16
N GLU A 238 18.99 -1.79 -3.97
CA GLU A 238 17.57 -2.03 -4.23
C GLU A 238 16.83 -2.43 -2.95
N LYS A 239 17.43 -3.33 -2.15
CA LYS A 239 16.87 -3.75 -0.85
C LYS A 239 16.70 -2.59 0.12
N ALA A 240 17.70 -1.71 0.21
CA ALA A 240 17.65 -0.50 1.05
C ALA A 240 16.55 0.46 0.58
N MET A 241 16.46 0.72 -0.74
CA MET A 241 15.44 1.56 -1.35
C MET A 241 14.03 1.03 -1.06
N ASP A 242 13.78 -0.24 -1.37
CA ASP A 242 12.47 -0.90 -1.16
C ASP A 242 12.08 -0.89 0.32
N SER A 243 13.02 -1.22 1.21
CA SER A 243 12.80 -1.25 2.66
C SER A 243 12.41 0.13 3.18
N ASN A 244 13.11 1.19 2.73
CA ASN A 244 12.81 2.56 3.11
C ASN A 244 11.43 2.99 2.61
N ASN A 245 11.12 2.78 1.32
CA ASN A 245 9.86 3.22 0.74
C ASN A 245 8.66 2.54 1.40
N ALA A 246 8.75 1.24 1.66
CA ALA A 246 7.74 0.51 2.40
C ALA A 246 7.60 1.01 3.85
N LEU A 247 8.72 1.26 4.53
CA LEU A 247 8.73 1.81 5.89
C LEU A 247 8.06 3.18 5.98
N VAL A 248 8.40 4.10 5.06
CA VAL A 248 7.80 5.43 4.99
C VAL A 248 6.29 5.33 4.80
N GLY A 249 5.82 4.46 3.91
CA GLY A 249 4.39 4.19 3.71
C GLY A 249 3.69 3.68 4.97
N ARG A 250 4.22 2.62 5.60
CA ARG A 250 3.64 2.05 6.83
C ARG A 250 3.59 3.06 7.97
N LEU A 251 4.67 3.80 8.20
CA LEU A 251 4.73 4.80 9.28
C LEU A 251 3.76 5.94 9.02
N ALA A 252 3.70 6.45 7.79
CA ALA A 252 2.78 7.52 7.44
C ALA A 252 1.32 7.10 7.59
N ALA A 253 0.96 5.88 7.15
CA ALA A 253 -0.37 5.34 7.35
C ALA A 253 -0.71 5.18 8.85
N SER A 254 0.21 4.62 9.64
CA SER A 254 0.02 4.46 11.09
C SER A 254 -0.06 5.80 11.83
N ASN A 255 0.73 6.81 11.47
CA ASN A 255 0.73 8.12 12.12
C ASN A 255 -0.51 8.96 11.75
N ASN A 256 -1.29 8.55 10.74
CA ASN A 256 -2.52 9.22 10.32
C ASN A 256 -3.75 8.35 10.60
N ASP A 257 -3.60 7.34 11.46
CA ASP A 257 -4.67 6.41 11.86
C ASP A 257 -5.44 5.83 10.65
N ILE A 258 -4.71 5.51 9.58
CA ILE A 258 -5.30 4.91 8.39
C ILE A 258 -5.78 3.51 8.71
N THR A 259 -7.08 3.31 8.50
CA THR A 259 -7.80 2.05 8.67
C THR A 259 -8.77 1.83 7.52
N SER A 260 -9.35 0.64 7.44
CA SER A 260 -10.37 0.27 6.44
C SER A 260 -11.61 1.18 6.40
N ASN A 261 -11.80 2.06 7.39
CA ASN A 261 -12.90 3.03 7.44
C ASN A 261 -12.60 4.34 6.70
N ASN A 262 -11.34 4.59 6.34
CA ASN A 262 -10.98 5.79 5.58
C ASN A 262 -11.50 5.72 4.16
N THR A 263 -11.87 6.87 3.61
CA THR A 263 -12.30 7.00 2.23
C THR A 263 -11.12 6.85 1.26
N PRO A 264 -11.35 6.40 0.01
CA PRO A 264 -10.30 6.38 -1.01
C PRO A 264 -9.65 7.75 -1.25
N GLY A 265 -10.38 8.85 -1.04
CA GLY A 265 -9.86 10.21 -1.15
C GLY A 265 -8.81 10.54 -0.10
N GLU A 266 -9.05 10.16 1.16
CA GLU A 266 -8.09 10.36 2.26
C GLU A 266 -6.79 9.60 2.01
N ILE A 267 -6.88 8.37 1.50
CA ILE A 267 -5.69 7.58 1.14
C ILE A 267 -4.91 8.27 0.03
N LYS A 268 -5.57 8.73 -1.04
CA LYS A 268 -4.90 9.43 -2.15
C LYS A 268 -4.20 10.70 -1.69
N ILE A 269 -4.83 11.50 -0.81
CA ILE A 269 -4.21 12.70 -0.23
C ILE A 269 -2.93 12.33 0.55
N LEU A 270 -2.98 11.28 1.36
CA LEU A 270 -1.81 10.79 2.10
C LEU A 270 -0.67 10.39 1.15
N LEU A 271 -0.97 9.61 0.10
CA LEU A 271 0.03 9.15 -0.87
C LEU A 271 0.73 10.32 -1.58
N HIS A 272 -0.01 11.34 -2.00
CA HIS A 272 0.57 12.55 -2.59
C HIS A 272 1.46 13.32 -1.60
N ARG A 273 1.03 13.43 -0.33
CA ARG A 273 1.83 14.09 0.71
C ARG A 273 3.15 13.37 0.95
N ILE A 274 3.13 12.04 1.01
CA ILE A 274 4.35 11.24 1.19
C ILE A 274 5.28 11.39 -0.02
N TYR A 275 4.75 11.32 -1.24
CA TYR A 275 5.56 11.45 -2.46
C TYR A 275 6.32 12.79 -2.53
N ASN A 276 5.68 13.86 -2.06
CA ASN A 276 6.25 15.22 -2.06
C ASN A 276 7.09 15.54 -0.81
N SER A 277 7.27 14.60 0.12
CA SER A 277 7.97 14.84 1.41
C SER A 277 9.49 14.93 1.29
N GLY A 278 10.10 14.25 0.32
CA GLY A 278 11.55 14.08 0.27
C GLY A 278 12.08 12.80 0.93
N ASP A 279 11.21 11.96 1.51
CA ASP A 279 11.63 10.77 2.27
C ASP A 279 11.69 9.47 1.47
N LEU A 280 11.16 9.46 0.25
CA LEU A 280 11.26 8.31 -0.64
C LEU A 280 12.64 8.23 -1.28
N MET A 281 13.07 7.00 -1.59
CA MET A 281 14.33 6.69 -2.22
C MET A 281 14.11 6.11 -3.61
N LYS A 282 15.03 6.40 -4.53
CA LYS A 282 15.17 5.77 -5.85
C LYS A 282 16.61 5.38 -6.07
N LEU A 283 16.92 4.54 -7.05
CA LEU A 283 18.31 4.37 -7.48
C LEU A 283 18.77 5.56 -8.33
N SER A 284 20.00 5.98 -8.10
CA SER A 284 20.67 6.99 -8.91
C SER A 284 21.18 6.37 -10.20
N GLU A 285 20.76 6.86 -11.37
CA GLU A 285 21.28 6.40 -12.67
C GLU A 285 22.80 6.60 -12.80
N LYS A 286 23.37 7.57 -12.07
CA LYS A 286 24.78 7.92 -12.15
C LYS A 286 25.67 7.05 -11.28
N SER A 287 25.21 6.75 -10.06
CA SER A 287 26.03 6.12 -9.04
C SER A 287 25.59 4.70 -8.69
N GLY A 288 24.35 4.32 -9.04
CA GLY A 288 23.74 3.05 -8.66
C GLY A 288 23.33 2.96 -7.19
N TYR A 289 23.55 4.03 -6.40
CA TYR A 289 23.18 4.07 -4.99
C TYR A 289 21.73 4.55 -4.80
N ALA A 290 21.09 4.07 -3.74
CA ALA A 290 19.81 4.59 -3.29
C ALA A 290 19.98 6.04 -2.80
N GLU A 291 19.20 6.94 -3.37
CA GLU A 291 19.19 8.37 -3.04
C GLU A 291 17.77 8.82 -2.70
N LYS A 292 17.64 9.64 -1.65
CA LYS A 292 16.37 10.31 -1.35
C LYS A 292 16.00 11.30 -2.47
N PHE A 293 14.71 11.45 -2.72
CA PHE A 293 14.21 12.45 -3.66
C PHE A 293 12.91 13.08 -3.16
N THR A 294 12.68 14.33 -3.61
CA THR A 294 11.40 15.02 -3.44
C THR A 294 10.62 14.91 -4.73
N GLY A 295 9.48 14.22 -4.69
CA GLY A 295 8.54 14.17 -5.80
C GLY A 295 8.00 15.55 -6.15
N ARG A 296 7.58 15.72 -7.41
CA ARG A 296 7.01 16.98 -7.90
C ARG A 296 5.72 16.70 -8.65
N ASN A 297 4.78 17.64 -8.62
CA ASN A 297 3.56 17.54 -9.43
C ASN A 297 3.85 17.44 -10.94
N ALA A 298 5.01 17.95 -11.39
CA ALA A 298 5.46 17.83 -12.78
C ALA A 298 5.93 16.41 -13.15
N ASP A 299 6.16 15.55 -12.16
CA ASP A 299 6.49 14.13 -12.37
C ASP A 299 5.23 13.34 -12.75
N TYR A 300 4.04 13.82 -12.36
CA TYR A 300 2.78 13.27 -12.85
C TYR A 300 2.58 13.65 -14.31
N THR A 301 2.09 12.70 -15.09
CA THR A 301 1.57 13.07 -16.41
C THR A 301 0.43 14.06 -16.22
N LYS A 302 0.43 15.11 -17.04
CA LYS A 302 -0.70 16.05 -17.09
C LYS A 302 -1.92 15.26 -17.53
N VAL A 303 -2.72 14.81 -16.57
CA VAL A 303 -4.06 14.32 -16.86
C VAL A 303 -4.80 15.52 -17.45
N ASN A 304 -5.16 15.44 -18.73
CA ASN A 304 -6.05 16.41 -19.34
C ASN A 304 -7.26 16.55 -18.42
N ALA A 305 -7.51 17.77 -17.95
CA ALA A 305 -8.54 18.11 -16.96
C ALA A 305 -9.99 17.92 -17.47
N SER A 306 -10.23 17.00 -18.40
CA SER A 306 -11.51 16.75 -19.06
C SER A 306 -12.16 15.42 -18.67
N GLN A 307 -11.74 14.78 -17.57
CA GLN A 307 -12.34 13.55 -17.05
C GLN A 307 -12.68 13.62 -15.55
N ALA A 308 -12.75 14.81 -14.99
CA ALA A 308 -13.18 15.06 -13.61
C ALA A 308 -14.41 15.99 -13.56
N GLU A 309 -15.37 15.76 -14.46
CA GLU A 309 -16.76 16.25 -14.36
C GLU A 309 -17.70 15.07 -14.20
#